data_AF-A0A496B326-F1
#
_entry.id   AF-A0A496B326-F1
#
_cell.length_a   1.000
_cell.length_b   1.000
_cell.length_c   1.000
_cell.angle_alpha   90.00
_cell.angle_beta   90.00
_cell.angle_gamma   90.00
#
_symmetry.space_group_name_H-M   'P 1'
#
loop_
_entity.id
_entity.type
_entity.pdbx_description
1 polymer ?
#
loop_
_entity_poly.entity_id
_entity_poly.type
_entity_poly.pdbx_seq_one_letter_code
_entity_poly.pdbx_strand_id
1 'polypeptide(L)'
;MRYPKRLTSRRRPKRQRCRTCRSDNGKRICPALNGMLICPECCRAKRAKIPGCDERCQYYSPLIVKRRTRKPLEFPMHRCLVSRSRDTGMLIVIGTRKRPDGNLKAMFILLDLWKKGIRDCFFDANLSEKQFERVAQKIGKSHNLMAPPDPDETDEPDSGEMDVRLPKHTLVIEADAAIHRDKGVRIVQHGEASGGQAIDSLEGARAIHEIYIPKTGKWYVWLRVLFEYSKDSYWIGMDDATPHPWNSEGGTGAIKIYAEPDDDSKWGRWLWDSGVDNAHGISPCFFEVKRTGYYQLWSKGRESGSRLDQILLTRARDFNPQTETEGKPLPTMLAPHPYEPIALHECQKLIRHAVDIATAVKTALPWEFKYWLQDMWGDIREFPKTEGSLYKCPKCGAELPQQAVELMIQHAQSDDIQFYILCRKCGGEFD
;
A
#
# COMPACT_ATOMS: atom_id res chain seq x y z
N MET A 1 21.67 -11.72 -59.33
CA MET A 1 21.80 -12.42 -58.05
C MET A 1 20.78 -11.88 -57.05
N ARG A 2 19.70 -12.62 -56.78
CA ARG A 2 18.69 -12.26 -55.76
C ARG A 2 18.85 -13.21 -54.58
N TYR A 3 19.19 -12.68 -53.41
CA TYR A 3 19.22 -13.45 -52.17
C TYR A 3 17.81 -13.95 -51.81
N PRO A 4 17.62 -15.22 -51.39
CA PRO A 4 16.33 -15.68 -50.92
C PRO A 4 16.06 -15.17 -49.50
N LYS A 5 14.95 -14.46 -49.33
CA LYS A 5 14.42 -14.07 -48.01
C LYS A 5 14.03 -15.32 -47.22
N ARG A 6 14.74 -15.62 -46.13
CA ARG A 6 14.27 -16.54 -45.09
C ARG A 6 13.18 -15.83 -44.27
N LEU A 7 11.92 -16.12 -44.58
CA LEU A 7 10.78 -15.85 -43.69
C LEU A 7 10.41 -17.15 -42.96
N THR A 8 10.99 -17.40 -41.80
CA THR A 8 10.44 -18.39 -40.86
C THR A 8 9.49 -17.68 -39.91
N SER A 9 8.22 -17.59 -40.32
CA SER A 9 7.15 -17.25 -39.38
C SER A 9 7.04 -18.38 -38.34
N ARG A 10 7.42 -18.11 -37.09
CA ARG A 10 7.14 -19.02 -35.98
C ARG A 10 5.62 -19.12 -35.84
N ARG A 11 5.04 -20.21 -36.36
CA ARG A 11 3.62 -20.57 -36.14
C ARG A 11 3.32 -20.44 -34.64
N ARG A 12 2.37 -19.59 -34.28
CA ARG A 12 1.86 -19.51 -32.89
C ARG A 12 1.39 -20.92 -32.49
N PRO A 13 1.85 -21.49 -31.37
CA PRO A 13 1.41 -22.81 -30.93
C PRO A 13 -0.11 -22.83 -30.80
N LYS A 14 -0.76 -23.86 -31.34
CA LYS A 14 -2.21 -24.09 -31.18
C LYS A 14 -2.55 -24.01 -29.69
N ARG A 15 -3.51 -23.16 -29.32
CA ARG A 15 -4.02 -23.05 -27.95
C ARG A 15 -4.67 -24.38 -27.58
N GLN A 16 -4.06 -25.10 -26.64
CA GLN A 16 -4.58 -26.36 -26.14
C GLN A 16 -5.25 -26.13 -24.78
N ARG A 17 -6.28 -26.91 -24.45
CA ARG A 17 -7.01 -26.77 -23.18
C ARG A 17 -6.21 -27.32 -22.01
N CYS A 18 -6.14 -26.54 -20.93
CA CYS A 18 -5.64 -26.99 -19.64
C CYS A 18 -6.54 -28.08 -19.10
N ARG A 19 -5.99 -29.24 -18.75
CA ARG A 19 -6.76 -30.35 -18.19
C ARG A 19 -7.16 -30.18 -16.72
N THR A 20 -6.61 -29.16 -16.05
CA THR A 20 -6.98 -28.82 -14.67
C THR A 20 -8.15 -27.85 -14.60
N CYS A 21 -8.07 -26.68 -15.27
CA CYS A 21 -9.12 -25.65 -15.20
C CYS A 21 -9.91 -25.46 -16.51
N ARG A 22 -9.68 -26.32 -17.53
CA ARG A 22 -10.32 -26.27 -18.86
C ARG A 22 -10.08 -25.00 -19.69
N SER A 23 -9.30 -24.03 -19.21
CA SER A 23 -8.93 -22.83 -19.97
C SER A 23 -8.13 -23.16 -21.25
N ASP A 24 -8.30 -22.39 -22.33
CA ASP A 24 -7.56 -22.54 -23.60
C ASP A 24 -6.09 -22.04 -23.52
N ASN A 25 -5.50 -22.06 -22.32
CA ASN A 25 -4.14 -21.58 -22.04
C ASN A 25 -3.21 -22.71 -21.56
N GLY A 26 -3.52 -23.97 -21.92
CA GLY A 26 -2.66 -25.13 -21.68
C GLY A 26 -1.34 -24.99 -22.44
N LYS A 27 -0.23 -24.96 -21.70
CA LYS A 27 1.10 -24.64 -22.25
C LYS A 27 2.23 -25.49 -21.67
N ARG A 28 2.00 -26.26 -20.61
CA ARG A 28 3.03 -27.00 -19.87
C ARG A 28 2.59 -28.45 -19.69
N ILE A 29 3.48 -29.41 -19.91
CA ILE A 29 3.21 -30.83 -19.67
C ILE A 29 3.78 -31.16 -18.29
N CYS A 30 2.94 -31.25 -17.27
CA CYS A 30 3.37 -31.41 -15.89
C CYS A 30 3.78 -32.86 -15.56
N PRO A 31 5.07 -33.13 -15.26
CA PRO A 31 5.50 -34.48 -14.92
C PRO A 31 4.88 -34.99 -13.61
N ALA A 32 4.72 -34.09 -12.62
CA ALA A 32 4.08 -34.38 -11.33
C ALA A 32 2.58 -34.73 -11.43
N LEU A 33 1.96 -34.50 -12.58
CA LEU A 33 0.58 -34.87 -12.87
C LEU A 33 0.52 -35.85 -14.05
N ASN A 34 1.45 -36.81 -14.12
CA ASN A 34 1.48 -37.85 -15.15
C ASN A 34 1.44 -37.30 -16.59
N GLY A 35 2.21 -36.25 -16.86
CA GLY A 35 2.30 -35.64 -18.18
C GLY A 35 1.11 -34.76 -18.57
N MET A 36 0.25 -34.40 -17.63
CA MET A 36 -0.96 -33.61 -17.90
C MET A 36 -0.63 -32.22 -18.46
N LEU A 37 -1.32 -31.83 -19.54
CA LEU A 37 -1.24 -30.48 -20.08
C LEU A 37 -1.97 -29.48 -19.18
N ILE A 38 -1.22 -28.53 -18.63
CA ILE A 38 -1.73 -27.52 -17.68
C ILE A 38 -1.40 -26.09 -18.13
N CYS A 39 -2.23 -25.13 -17.70
CA CYS A 39 -1.95 -23.72 -17.89
C CYS A 39 -0.93 -23.20 -16.86
N PRO A 40 -0.27 -22.06 -17.12
CA PRO A 40 0.66 -21.45 -16.16
C PRO A 40 0.04 -21.17 -14.79
N GLU A 41 -1.24 -20.79 -14.72
CA GLU A 41 -1.93 -20.53 -13.45
C GLU A 41 -2.13 -21.80 -12.63
N CYS A 42 -2.64 -22.88 -13.23
CA CYS A 42 -2.78 -24.17 -12.55
C CYS A 42 -1.43 -24.77 -12.15
N CYS A 43 -0.41 -24.57 -13.00
CA CYS A 43 0.97 -24.94 -12.67
C CYS A 43 1.45 -24.19 -11.44
N ARG A 44 1.23 -22.88 -11.36
CA ARG A 44 1.58 -22.05 -10.21
C ARG A 44 0.84 -22.51 -8.95
N ALA A 45 -0.45 -22.77 -9.05
CA ALA A 45 -1.29 -23.19 -7.92
C ALA A 45 -0.87 -24.53 -7.27
N LYS A 46 -0.11 -25.36 -7.99
CA LYS A 46 0.34 -26.69 -7.52
C LYS A 46 1.81 -26.73 -7.12
N ARG A 47 2.56 -25.63 -7.27
CA ARG A 47 4.00 -25.56 -6.92
C ARG A 47 4.20 -25.91 -5.45
N ALA A 48 5.12 -26.84 -5.21
CA ALA A 48 5.47 -27.43 -3.91
C ALA A 48 4.31 -27.94 -3.04
N LYS A 49 3.08 -27.99 -3.58
CA LYS A 49 1.91 -28.58 -2.94
C LYS A 49 1.73 -30.05 -3.32
N ILE A 50 2.44 -30.52 -4.36
CA ILE A 50 2.44 -31.92 -4.80
C ILE A 50 3.86 -32.45 -5.01
N PRO A 51 4.12 -33.75 -4.77
CA PRO A 51 5.42 -34.37 -5.04
C PRO A 51 5.87 -34.16 -6.50
N GLY A 52 7.13 -33.77 -6.71
CA GLY A 52 7.67 -33.50 -8.06
C GLY A 52 7.40 -32.09 -8.60
N CYS A 53 6.65 -31.25 -7.87
CA CYS A 53 6.54 -29.82 -8.13
C CYS A 53 7.46 -28.98 -7.21
N ASP A 54 8.65 -29.50 -6.88
CA ASP A 54 9.67 -28.89 -6.03
C ASP A 54 10.80 -28.20 -6.85
N GLU A 55 11.89 -27.80 -6.19
CA GLU A 55 13.05 -27.11 -6.78
C GLU A 55 13.69 -27.77 -8.02
N ARG A 56 13.40 -29.06 -8.26
CA ARG A 56 13.90 -29.83 -9.40
C ARG A 56 12.94 -29.80 -10.59
N CYS A 57 11.73 -29.23 -10.44
CA CYS A 57 10.74 -29.18 -11.51
C CYS A 57 11.23 -28.34 -12.71
N GLN A 58 11.22 -28.89 -13.92
CA GLN A 58 11.74 -28.24 -15.14
C GLN A 58 11.13 -26.87 -15.48
N TYR A 59 9.89 -26.59 -15.06
CA TYR A 59 9.22 -25.30 -15.32
C TYR A 59 9.40 -24.28 -14.21
N TYR A 60 10.01 -24.69 -13.12
CA TYR A 60 10.03 -23.95 -11.87
C TYR A 60 11.46 -23.79 -11.33
N SER A 61 12.33 -24.78 -11.52
CA SER A 61 13.78 -24.68 -11.31
C SER A 61 14.42 -23.49 -12.04
N PRO A 62 14.06 -23.13 -13.29
CA PRO A 62 14.61 -21.93 -13.94
C PRO A 62 14.19 -20.61 -13.29
N LEU A 63 13.12 -20.60 -12.48
CA LEU A 63 12.66 -19.44 -11.71
C LEU A 63 13.36 -19.36 -10.34
N ILE A 64 13.99 -20.46 -9.91
CA ILE A 64 14.81 -20.57 -8.71
C ILE A 64 16.23 -20.23 -9.14
N VAL A 65 16.61 -18.95 -9.04
CA VAL A 65 18.01 -18.57 -9.17
C VAL A 65 18.77 -19.26 -8.03
N LYS A 66 19.56 -20.31 -8.35
CA LYS A 66 20.43 -20.98 -7.37
C LYS A 66 21.34 -19.94 -6.72
N ARG A 67 21.06 -19.56 -5.46
CA ARG A 67 21.97 -18.73 -4.66
C ARG A 67 23.23 -19.55 -4.36
N ARG A 68 24.32 -19.26 -5.07
CA ARG A 68 25.67 -19.35 -4.51
C ARG A 68 26.08 -17.92 -4.21
N THR A 69 26.42 -17.66 -2.94
CA THR A 69 26.84 -16.38 -2.34
C THR A 69 25.73 -15.42 -1.87
N ARG A 70 25.86 -14.98 -0.61
CA ARG A 70 25.12 -13.87 0.03
C ARG A 70 25.41 -12.58 -0.75
N LYS A 71 24.68 -12.31 -1.83
CA LYS A 71 24.67 -10.96 -2.40
C LYS A 71 23.79 -10.06 -1.52
N PRO A 72 24.12 -8.76 -1.40
CA PRO A 72 23.22 -7.77 -0.84
C PRO A 72 21.84 -7.86 -1.50
N LEU A 73 20.79 -7.45 -0.78
CA LEU A 73 19.46 -7.27 -1.37
C LEU A 73 19.60 -6.50 -2.69
N GLU A 74 19.22 -7.15 -3.78
CA GLU A 74 19.65 -6.73 -5.13
C GLU A 74 19.12 -5.34 -5.52
N PHE A 75 18.01 -4.90 -4.89
CA PHE A 75 17.33 -3.62 -5.11
C PHE A 75 16.71 -3.13 -3.80
N PRO A 76 16.60 -1.83 -3.50
CA PRO A 76 15.90 -1.34 -2.31
C PRO A 76 14.41 -1.72 -2.31
N MET A 77 13.79 -1.72 -1.13
CA MET A 77 12.34 -1.89 -1.02
C MET A 77 11.67 -0.73 -1.75
N HIS A 78 10.78 -1.05 -2.68
CA HIS A 78 10.07 -0.05 -3.48
C HIS A 78 8.76 0.33 -2.80
N ARG A 79 7.93 -0.65 -2.43
CA ARG A 79 6.62 -0.43 -1.78
C ARG A 79 6.25 -1.54 -0.82
N CYS A 80 5.55 -1.15 0.25
CA CYS A 80 5.00 -2.05 1.25
C CYS A 80 3.51 -1.73 1.42
N LEU A 81 2.65 -2.73 1.22
CA LEU A 81 1.21 -2.58 1.32
C LEU A 81 0.62 -3.62 2.28
N VAL A 82 -0.48 -3.28 2.93
CA VAL A 82 -1.29 -4.19 3.75
C VAL A 82 -2.74 -4.11 3.32
N SER A 83 -3.49 -5.21 3.40
CA SER A 83 -4.94 -5.20 3.13
C SER A 83 -5.68 -4.36 4.17
N ARG A 84 -6.72 -3.64 3.74
CA ARG A 84 -7.53 -2.78 4.62
C ARG A 84 -8.41 -3.53 5.63
N SER A 85 -8.87 -4.73 5.28
CA SER A 85 -9.65 -5.55 6.22
C SER A 85 -8.72 -6.02 7.34
N ARG A 86 -8.79 -5.37 8.50
CA ARG A 86 -8.04 -5.74 9.71
C ARG A 86 -8.89 -6.59 10.66
N ASP A 87 -10.18 -6.60 10.43
CA ASP A 87 -11.22 -7.03 11.37
C ASP A 87 -11.37 -8.55 11.42
N THR A 88 -10.78 -9.27 10.46
CA THR A 88 -10.93 -10.73 10.30
C THR A 88 -9.71 -11.51 10.79
N GLY A 89 -8.69 -10.84 11.33
CA GLY A 89 -7.39 -11.45 11.64
C GLY A 89 -6.60 -11.93 10.41
N MET A 90 -7.19 -11.88 9.22
CA MET A 90 -6.61 -12.26 7.94
C MET A 90 -6.08 -11.01 7.24
N LEU A 91 -4.77 -10.95 7.02
CA LEU A 91 -4.13 -9.83 6.35
C LEU A 91 -3.36 -10.31 5.13
N ILE A 92 -3.25 -9.45 4.12
CA ILE A 92 -2.29 -9.65 3.03
C ILE A 92 -1.25 -8.55 3.10
N VAL A 93 -0.01 -8.96 3.34
CA VAL A 93 1.16 -8.08 3.28
C VAL A 93 1.83 -8.23 1.92
N ILE A 94 2.07 -7.12 1.24
CA ILE A 94 2.70 -7.06 -0.07
C ILE A 94 4.01 -6.28 0.04
N GLY A 95 5.10 -6.86 -0.44
CA GLY A 95 6.38 -6.19 -0.60
C GLY A 95 6.77 -6.19 -2.07
N THR A 96 7.20 -5.03 -2.58
CA THR A 96 7.72 -4.92 -3.94
C THR A 96 9.12 -4.31 -3.97
N ARG A 97 9.96 -4.78 -4.89
CA ARG A 97 11.28 -4.19 -5.20
C ARG A 97 11.34 -3.87 -6.68
N LYS A 98 11.78 -2.66 -7.02
CA LYS A 98 11.88 -2.20 -8.42
C LYS A 98 13.21 -2.61 -9.04
N ARG A 99 13.15 -3.26 -10.19
CA ARG A 99 14.31 -3.72 -10.97
C ARG A 99 14.79 -2.62 -11.91
N PRO A 100 16.02 -2.72 -12.47
CA PRO A 100 16.56 -1.73 -13.39
C PRO A 100 15.80 -1.64 -14.71
N ASP A 101 15.12 -2.72 -15.11
CA ASP A 101 14.22 -2.75 -16.28
C ASP A 101 12.86 -2.07 -16.02
N GLY A 102 12.65 -1.51 -14.82
CA GLY A 102 11.41 -0.86 -14.40
C GLY A 102 10.32 -1.82 -13.90
N ASN A 103 10.50 -3.13 -14.05
CA ASN A 103 9.55 -4.12 -13.52
C ASN A 103 9.78 -4.39 -12.03
N LEU A 104 8.84 -5.10 -11.42
CA LEU A 104 8.78 -5.36 -9.98
C LEU A 104 9.08 -6.83 -9.69
N LYS A 105 9.87 -7.08 -8.65
CA LYS A 105 9.74 -8.29 -7.84
C LYS A 105 8.66 -8.03 -6.80
N ALA A 106 7.66 -8.90 -6.69
CA ALA A 106 6.56 -8.73 -5.74
C ALA A 106 6.33 -10.03 -4.94
N MET A 107 6.12 -9.89 -3.64
CA MET A 107 5.78 -10.97 -2.72
C MET A 107 4.50 -10.62 -1.99
N PHE A 108 3.52 -11.51 -2.05
CA PHE A 108 2.23 -11.42 -1.37
C PHE A 108 2.20 -12.49 -0.30
N ILE A 109 2.02 -12.10 0.96
CA ILE A 109 2.02 -13.00 2.10
C ILE A 109 0.64 -12.92 2.74
N LEU A 110 -0.06 -14.04 2.75
CA LEU A 110 -1.35 -14.18 3.44
C LEU A 110 -1.07 -14.56 4.89
N LEU A 111 -1.34 -13.62 5.78
CA LEU A 111 -1.23 -13.76 7.22
C LEU A 111 -2.59 -14.18 7.78
N ASP A 112 -2.54 -15.10 8.74
CA ASP A 112 -3.65 -15.58 9.54
C ASP A 112 -3.23 -15.39 11.00
N LEU A 113 -3.51 -14.19 11.53
CA LEU A 113 -3.00 -13.77 12.82
C LEU A 113 -3.75 -14.41 14.00
N TRP A 114 -4.78 -15.21 13.77
CA TRP A 114 -5.54 -15.91 14.82
C TRP A 114 -5.39 -17.41 14.81
N LYS A 115 -4.84 -17.97 13.74
CA LYS A 115 -4.79 -19.42 13.61
C LYS A 115 -3.42 -19.89 13.16
N LYS A 116 -3.12 -19.76 11.87
CA LYS A 116 -1.97 -20.47 11.26
C LYS A 116 -0.70 -19.64 11.19
N GLY A 117 -0.75 -18.33 11.40
CA GLY A 117 0.38 -17.42 11.24
C GLY A 117 0.61 -17.08 9.77
N ILE A 118 1.49 -17.81 9.07
CA ILE A 118 1.68 -17.65 7.62
C ILE A 118 0.87 -18.72 6.89
N ARG A 119 -0.21 -18.32 6.22
CA ARG A 119 -1.16 -19.24 5.58
C ARG A 119 -0.79 -19.58 4.14
N ASP A 120 -0.42 -18.59 3.34
CA ASP A 120 0.05 -18.79 1.97
C ASP A 120 1.04 -17.68 1.57
N CYS A 121 1.82 -17.92 0.51
CA CYS A 121 2.77 -16.95 0.00
C CYS A 121 2.91 -17.08 -1.51
N PHE A 122 2.84 -15.95 -2.21
CA PHE A 122 3.00 -15.87 -3.65
C PHE A 122 4.15 -14.93 -3.99
N PHE A 123 5.03 -15.36 -4.88
CA PHE A 123 6.13 -14.53 -5.38
C PHE A 123 6.12 -14.47 -6.90
N ASP A 124 6.35 -13.28 -7.44
CA ASP A 124 6.60 -13.07 -8.86
C ASP A 124 7.81 -12.15 -9.05
N ALA A 125 8.83 -12.63 -9.75
CA ALA A 125 10.10 -11.93 -9.91
C ALA A 125 10.07 -10.83 -10.98
N ASN A 126 9.01 -10.78 -11.79
CA ASN A 126 8.98 -9.91 -12.96
C ASN A 126 7.54 -9.50 -13.34
N LEU A 127 7.01 -8.51 -12.63
CA LEU A 127 5.72 -7.88 -12.92
C LEU A 127 5.92 -6.46 -13.44
N SER A 128 5.30 -6.12 -14.56
CA SER A 128 5.04 -4.70 -14.85
C SER A 128 4.04 -4.13 -13.84
N GLU A 129 4.02 -2.82 -13.64
CA GLU A 129 3.04 -2.12 -12.78
C GLU A 129 1.60 -2.54 -13.06
N LYS A 130 1.21 -2.56 -14.35
CA LYS A 130 -0.13 -2.97 -14.78
C LYS A 130 -0.45 -4.43 -14.46
N GLN A 131 0.54 -5.32 -14.48
CA GLN A 131 0.35 -6.71 -14.06
C GLN A 131 0.25 -6.82 -12.55
N PHE A 132 1.06 -6.06 -11.81
CA PHE A 132 1.00 -5.98 -10.36
C PHE A 132 -0.39 -5.57 -9.89
N GLU A 133 -0.96 -4.49 -10.43
CA GLU A 133 -2.32 -4.03 -10.08
C GLU A 133 -3.37 -5.12 -10.30
N ARG A 134 -3.35 -5.78 -11.45
CA ARG A 134 -4.29 -6.87 -11.77
C ARG A 134 -4.16 -8.04 -10.81
N VAL A 135 -2.93 -8.41 -10.44
CA VAL A 135 -2.66 -9.50 -9.51
C VAL A 135 -3.12 -9.12 -8.10
N ALA A 136 -2.77 -7.92 -7.64
CA ALA A 136 -3.17 -7.40 -6.34
C ALA A 136 -4.70 -7.36 -6.20
N GLN A 137 -5.41 -6.82 -7.19
CA GLN A 137 -6.88 -6.81 -7.20
C GLN A 137 -7.48 -8.22 -7.23
N LYS A 138 -6.93 -9.14 -8.03
CA LYS A 138 -7.40 -10.53 -8.09
C LYS A 138 -7.26 -11.23 -6.73
N ILE A 139 -6.13 -11.02 -6.06
CA ILE A 139 -5.85 -11.59 -4.74
C ILE A 139 -6.77 -10.96 -3.68
N GLY A 140 -6.96 -9.64 -3.70
CA GLY A 140 -7.84 -8.94 -2.75
C GLY A 140 -9.29 -9.42 -2.88
N LYS A 141 -9.76 -9.62 -4.12
CA LYS A 141 -11.08 -10.20 -4.42
C LYS A 141 -11.22 -11.65 -3.97
N SER A 142 -10.20 -12.50 -4.18
CA SER A 142 -10.29 -13.91 -3.81
C SER A 142 -10.35 -14.16 -2.31
N HIS A 143 -9.92 -13.19 -1.51
CA HIS A 143 -9.94 -13.25 -0.06
C HIS A 143 -11.00 -12.34 0.58
N ASN A 144 -11.92 -11.77 -0.20
CA ASN A 144 -12.95 -10.83 0.27
C ASN A 144 -12.40 -9.64 1.08
N LEU A 145 -11.20 -9.18 0.75
CA LEU A 145 -10.52 -8.08 1.46
C LEU A 145 -10.81 -6.70 0.84
N MET A 146 -11.81 -6.63 -0.04
CA MET A 146 -12.34 -5.35 -0.50
C MET A 146 -13.34 -4.88 0.55
N ALA A 147 -13.16 -3.66 1.05
CA ALA A 147 -14.26 -2.98 1.72
C ALA A 147 -15.49 -3.03 0.79
N PRO A 148 -16.70 -3.22 1.33
CA PRO A 148 -17.90 -2.93 0.57
C PRO A 148 -17.75 -1.54 -0.08
N PRO A 149 -18.26 -1.32 -1.31
CA PRO A 149 -18.54 0.06 -1.71
C PRO A 149 -19.38 0.71 -0.60
N ASP A 150 -19.07 1.96 -0.26
CA ASP A 150 -19.73 2.70 0.82
C ASP A 150 -21.24 2.43 0.83
N PRO A 151 -21.82 2.01 1.97
CA PRO A 151 -23.26 1.83 2.09
C PRO A 151 -24.07 3.15 2.02
N ASP A 152 -23.43 4.33 1.92
CA ASP A 152 -24.10 5.62 1.67
C ASP A 152 -24.47 5.85 0.19
N GLU A 153 -25.05 4.83 -0.45
CA GLU A 153 -26.02 5.02 -1.54
C GLU A 153 -27.47 5.09 -1.02
N THR A 154 -27.69 5.02 0.30
CA THR A 154 -28.99 5.31 0.92
C THR A 154 -28.94 6.62 1.70
N ASP A 155 -29.72 7.59 1.21
CA ASP A 155 -30.01 8.85 1.87
C ASP A 155 -30.54 8.61 3.30
N GLU A 156 -29.75 8.97 4.33
CA GLU A 156 -30.21 9.68 5.54
C GLU A 156 -29.01 9.97 6.49
N PRO A 157 -28.71 11.23 6.83
CA PRO A 157 -27.61 11.57 7.73
C PRO A 157 -28.02 11.40 9.20
N ASP A 158 -27.26 10.60 9.94
CA ASP A 158 -27.35 10.50 11.40
C ASP A 158 -26.29 11.40 12.07
N SER A 159 -26.79 12.44 12.72
CA SER A 159 -26.24 13.26 13.82
C SER A 159 -24.74 13.67 13.85
N GLY A 160 -24.48 14.93 13.46
CA GLY A 160 -23.68 15.85 14.29
C GLY A 160 -22.24 16.19 13.87
N GLU A 161 -21.69 15.62 12.80
CA GLU A 161 -20.38 16.01 12.25
C GLU A 161 -20.53 16.80 10.93
N MET A 162 -19.60 17.71 10.67
CA MET A 162 -19.66 18.70 9.58
C MET A 162 -19.97 18.05 8.20
N ASP A 163 -21.16 18.32 7.66
CA ASP A 163 -21.68 17.83 6.37
C ASP A 163 -20.95 18.44 5.14
N VAL A 164 -19.63 18.33 5.08
CA VAL A 164 -18.88 18.75 3.89
C VAL A 164 -18.92 17.63 2.87
N ARG A 165 -19.81 17.76 1.87
CA ARG A 165 -19.91 16.79 0.78
C ARG A 165 -18.70 16.87 -0.14
N LEU A 166 -17.76 15.94 0.04
CA LEU A 166 -16.55 15.87 -0.80
C LEU A 166 -16.89 15.49 -2.26
N PRO A 167 -16.26 16.14 -3.26
CA PRO A 167 -16.43 15.76 -4.65
C PRO A 167 -15.93 14.33 -4.93
N LYS A 168 -16.52 13.67 -5.92
CA LYS A 168 -16.01 12.38 -6.42
C LYS A 168 -14.55 12.51 -6.86
N HIS A 169 -13.77 11.45 -6.60
CA HIS A 169 -12.32 11.42 -6.90
C HIS A 169 -11.54 12.50 -6.14
N THR A 170 -11.83 12.62 -4.85
CA THR A 170 -11.03 13.39 -3.91
C THR A 170 -10.24 12.42 -3.02
N LEU A 171 -9.06 12.83 -2.61
CA LEU A 171 -8.24 12.17 -1.61
C LEU A 171 -7.93 13.19 -0.52
N VAL A 172 -8.09 12.83 0.74
CA VAL A 172 -7.69 13.62 1.91
C VAL A 172 -6.74 12.75 2.71
N ILE A 173 -5.51 13.22 2.85
CA ILE A 173 -4.37 12.46 3.39
C ILE A 173 -3.87 13.20 4.62
N GLU A 174 -3.77 12.51 5.75
CA GLU A 174 -3.12 13.05 6.95
C GLU A 174 -1.60 13.15 6.75
N ALA A 175 -1.02 14.30 7.08
CA ALA A 175 0.39 14.57 6.88
C ALA A 175 1.27 13.78 7.87
N ASP A 176 0.77 13.50 9.06
CA ASP A 176 1.47 12.68 10.07
C ASP A 176 1.52 11.18 9.72
N ALA A 177 0.64 10.72 8.82
CA ALA A 177 0.57 9.36 8.31
C ALA A 177 1.64 9.03 7.23
N ALA A 178 2.68 9.85 7.09
CA ALA A 178 3.78 9.60 6.16
C ALA A 178 4.50 8.26 6.44
N ILE A 179 4.68 7.45 5.39
CA ILE A 179 5.34 6.14 5.48
C ILE A 179 6.87 6.25 5.67
N HIS A 180 7.44 7.39 5.27
CA HIS A 180 8.83 7.73 5.51
C HIS A 180 8.94 9.22 5.89
N ARG A 181 9.80 9.50 6.87
CA ARG A 181 10.07 10.85 7.37
C ARG A 181 11.57 11.02 7.51
N ASP A 182 12.11 12.06 6.91
CA ASP A 182 13.50 12.44 7.14
C ASP A 182 13.68 12.92 8.60
N LYS A 183 14.91 12.87 9.14
CA LYS A 183 15.19 13.24 10.54
C LYS A 183 14.72 14.65 10.94
N GLY A 184 14.54 15.53 9.97
CA GLY A 184 14.05 16.90 10.18
C GLY A 184 12.53 17.05 10.20
N VAL A 185 11.74 15.98 10.04
CA VAL A 185 10.28 16.01 10.14
C VAL A 185 9.86 15.55 11.53
N ARG A 186 9.07 16.38 12.23
CA ARG A 186 8.58 16.11 13.59
C ARG A 186 7.06 16.07 13.58
N ILE A 187 6.47 15.14 14.33
CA ILE A 187 5.05 15.24 14.70
C ILE A 187 4.93 16.24 15.83
N VAL A 188 4.01 17.18 15.69
CA VAL A 188 3.63 18.16 16.70
C VAL A 188 2.17 17.95 17.09
N GLN A 189 1.90 18.03 18.40
CA GLN A 189 0.53 17.99 18.91
C GLN A 189 -0.09 19.38 18.79
N HIS A 190 -1.31 19.46 18.27
CA HIS A 190 -2.04 20.72 18.15
C HIS A 190 -3.55 20.48 18.21
N GLY A 191 -4.25 21.16 19.11
CA GLY A 191 -5.68 20.89 19.37
C GLY A 191 -6.61 21.09 18.17
N GLU A 192 -6.22 21.95 17.23
CA GLU A 192 -6.98 22.24 16.00
C GLU A 192 -6.51 21.46 14.76
N ALA A 193 -5.48 20.63 14.90
CA ALA A 193 -5.05 19.73 13.83
C ALA A 193 -6.00 18.52 13.72
N SER A 194 -6.14 17.95 12.53
CA SER A 194 -6.88 16.71 12.33
C SER A 194 -6.27 15.61 13.20
N GLY A 195 -7.11 14.88 13.95
CA GLY A 195 -6.61 13.87 14.91
C GLY A 195 -5.68 14.41 16.01
N GLY A 196 -5.59 15.74 16.18
CA GLY A 196 -4.74 16.40 17.16
C GLY A 196 -3.25 16.47 16.79
N GLN A 197 -2.86 16.09 15.56
CA GLN A 197 -1.46 15.98 15.16
C GLN A 197 -1.20 16.63 13.79
N ALA A 198 -0.05 17.28 13.66
CA ALA A 198 0.45 17.81 12.40
C ALA A 198 1.95 17.52 12.26
N ILE A 199 2.54 17.81 11.11
CA ILE A 199 3.99 17.76 10.92
C ILE A 199 4.61 19.16 10.85
N ASP A 200 5.76 19.33 11.50
CA ASP A 200 6.68 20.46 11.33
C ASP A 200 7.96 19.92 10.69
N SER A 201 8.39 20.55 9.60
CA SER A 201 9.49 20.09 8.78
C SER A 201 10.57 21.16 8.74
N LEU A 202 11.78 20.81 9.18
CA LEU A 202 12.97 21.64 8.94
C LEU A 202 13.18 21.85 7.43
N GLU A 203 13.93 22.90 7.09
CA GLU A 203 14.36 23.17 5.72
C GLU A 203 14.95 21.91 5.07
N GLY A 204 14.39 21.56 3.91
CA GLY A 204 14.85 20.44 3.11
C GLY A 204 14.35 19.06 3.56
N ALA A 205 13.81 18.92 4.77
CA ALA A 205 13.32 17.64 5.28
C ALA A 205 12.00 17.23 4.61
N ARG A 206 11.89 15.95 4.26
CA ARG A 206 10.73 15.42 3.55
C ARG A 206 9.91 14.44 4.36
N ALA A 207 8.60 14.53 4.21
CA ALA A 207 7.64 13.49 4.54
C ALA A 207 7.14 12.86 3.23
N ILE A 208 7.11 11.53 3.16
CA ILE A 208 6.73 10.79 1.96
C ILE A 208 5.51 9.94 2.29
N HIS A 209 4.47 10.13 1.50
CA HIS A 209 3.28 9.31 1.44
C HIS A 209 3.33 8.46 0.17
N GLU A 210 2.81 7.26 0.28
CA GLU A 210 2.47 6.48 -0.90
C GLU A 210 0.95 6.54 -1.06
N ILE A 211 0.48 6.86 -2.26
CA ILE A 211 -0.94 7.08 -2.54
C ILE A 211 -1.34 6.36 -3.82
N TYR A 212 -2.60 5.93 -3.90
CA TYR A 212 -3.16 5.35 -5.11
C TYR A 212 -4.01 6.38 -5.85
N ILE A 213 -3.64 6.68 -7.09
CA ILE A 213 -4.39 7.57 -7.98
C ILE A 213 -5.24 6.73 -8.95
N PRO A 214 -6.59 6.74 -8.82
CA PRO A 214 -7.47 5.87 -9.59
C PRO A 214 -7.74 6.35 -11.02
N LYS A 215 -7.44 7.62 -11.33
CA LYS A 215 -7.75 8.25 -12.64
C LYS A 215 -6.64 9.19 -13.09
N THR A 216 -6.39 9.22 -14.39
CA THR A 216 -5.47 10.17 -15.03
C THR A 216 -6.09 11.57 -15.17
N GLY A 217 -5.27 12.55 -15.52
CA GLY A 217 -5.66 13.95 -15.74
C GLY A 217 -5.19 14.87 -14.62
N LYS A 218 -5.80 16.06 -14.53
CA LYS A 218 -5.49 17.06 -13.50
C LYS A 218 -6.02 16.64 -12.13
N TRP A 219 -5.13 16.74 -11.14
CA TRP A 219 -5.42 16.61 -9.71
C TRP A 219 -4.97 17.89 -9.01
N TYR A 220 -5.95 18.71 -8.64
CA TYR A 220 -5.77 19.94 -7.90
C TYR A 220 -5.35 19.65 -6.47
N VAL A 221 -4.35 20.37 -5.98
CA VAL A 221 -3.75 20.14 -4.67
C VAL A 221 -4.09 21.27 -3.71
N TRP A 222 -4.45 20.91 -2.50
CA TRP A 222 -4.62 21.85 -1.39
C TRP A 222 -3.89 21.30 -0.17
N LEU A 223 -3.29 22.18 0.62
CA LEU A 223 -2.68 21.85 1.89
C LEU A 223 -3.43 22.56 3.01
N ARG A 224 -3.77 21.81 4.06
CA ARG A 224 -4.20 22.41 5.32
C ARG A 224 -2.95 22.74 6.13
N VAL A 225 -2.68 24.02 6.27
CA VAL A 225 -1.42 24.53 6.81
C VAL A 225 -1.67 25.59 7.88
N LEU A 226 -0.71 25.71 8.78
CA LEU A 226 -0.59 26.82 9.71
C LEU A 226 0.77 27.49 9.43
N PHE A 227 0.71 28.72 8.92
CA PHE A 227 1.88 29.54 8.68
C PHE A 227 2.16 30.41 9.91
N GLU A 228 3.37 30.30 10.45
CA GLU A 228 3.89 31.28 11.40
C GLU A 228 4.35 32.53 10.63
N TYR A 229 4.27 33.72 11.25
CA TYR A 229 4.70 34.96 10.59
C TYR A 229 6.14 34.84 10.06
N SER A 230 6.35 35.25 8.81
CA SER A 230 7.60 35.14 8.06
C SER A 230 8.13 33.70 7.83
N LYS A 231 7.30 32.67 8.04
CA LYS A 231 7.61 31.25 7.79
C LYS A 231 6.49 30.65 6.95
N ASP A 232 6.69 30.69 5.66
CA ASP A 232 5.58 30.95 4.77
C ASP A 232 5.26 29.82 3.81
N SER A 233 5.95 28.67 3.82
CA SER A 233 5.89 27.80 2.65
C SER A 233 6.24 26.32 2.83
N TYR A 234 5.58 25.53 1.99
CA TYR A 234 5.88 24.13 1.73
C TYR A 234 6.08 23.88 0.25
N TRP A 235 6.94 22.91 -0.07
CA TRP A 235 6.88 22.26 -1.38
C TRP A 235 6.11 20.95 -1.27
N ILE A 236 5.25 20.70 -2.24
CA ILE A 236 4.57 19.42 -2.43
C ILE A 236 4.94 18.89 -3.82
N GLY A 237 5.25 17.60 -3.94
CA GLY A 237 5.54 16.99 -5.23
C GLY A 237 5.08 15.55 -5.33
N MET A 238 4.94 15.05 -6.56
CA MET A 238 4.40 13.72 -6.83
C MET A 238 5.10 13.06 -8.02
N ASP A 239 5.88 11.99 -7.76
CA ASP A 239 6.68 11.20 -8.72
C ASP A 239 6.83 11.77 -10.15
N ASP A 240 6.24 11.09 -11.15
CA ASP A 240 6.27 11.38 -12.58
C ASP A 240 5.10 12.27 -13.02
N ALA A 241 4.37 12.84 -12.06
CA ALA A 241 3.32 13.81 -12.35
C ALA A 241 3.93 15.15 -12.75
N THR A 242 3.27 15.85 -13.67
CA THR A 242 3.76 17.17 -14.12
C THR A 242 3.11 18.27 -13.28
N PRO A 243 3.87 19.05 -12.49
CA PRO A 243 3.34 20.07 -11.60
C PRO A 243 3.00 21.34 -12.36
N HIS A 244 1.96 22.03 -11.91
CA HIS A 244 1.54 23.31 -12.45
C HIS A 244 1.09 24.25 -11.30
N PRO A 245 1.79 25.37 -11.07
CA PRO A 245 3.07 25.75 -11.67
C PRO A 245 4.21 24.86 -11.16
N TRP A 246 5.24 24.64 -11.98
CA TRP A 246 6.45 23.96 -11.53
C TRP A 246 7.36 24.93 -10.78
N ASN A 247 7.86 24.51 -9.62
CA ASN A 247 8.89 25.22 -8.89
C ASN A 247 10.19 24.38 -8.86
N SER A 248 11.28 24.91 -9.42
CA SER A 248 12.55 24.19 -9.52
C SER A 248 13.30 24.05 -8.19
N GLU A 249 13.10 24.98 -7.25
CA GLU A 249 13.76 24.98 -5.92
C GLU A 249 13.24 23.85 -5.02
N GLY A 250 11.95 23.51 -5.15
CA GLY A 250 11.36 22.36 -4.48
C GLY A 250 11.89 21.02 -4.98
N GLY A 251 12.42 20.98 -6.21
CA GLY A 251 12.94 19.81 -6.89
C GLY A 251 12.04 19.33 -8.03
N THR A 252 12.32 18.12 -8.53
CA THR A 252 11.56 17.53 -9.63
C THR A 252 10.11 17.30 -9.24
N GLY A 253 9.18 17.82 -10.04
CA GLY A 253 7.76 17.57 -9.82
C GLY A 253 7.15 18.39 -8.68
N ALA A 254 7.79 19.49 -8.25
CA ALA A 254 7.35 20.27 -7.10
C ALA A 254 6.42 21.45 -7.44
N ILE A 255 5.47 21.71 -6.55
CA ILE A 255 4.62 22.90 -6.47
C ILE A 255 4.97 23.60 -5.15
N LYS A 256 5.08 24.93 -5.17
CA LYS A 256 5.26 25.75 -3.96
C LYS A 256 3.90 26.26 -3.50
N ILE A 257 3.56 26.00 -2.24
CA ILE A 257 2.36 26.53 -1.58
C ILE A 257 2.84 27.41 -0.45
N TYR A 258 2.40 28.67 -0.45
CA TYR A 258 2.94 29.69 0.42
C TYR A 258 1.96 30.83 0.72
N ALA A 259 2.17 31.49 1.86
CA ALA A 259 1.54 32.76 2.21
C ALA A 259 2.44 33.93 1.80
N GLU A 260 1.87 34.95 1.18
CA GLU A 260 2.62 36.17 0.88
C GLU A 260 2.84 36.97 2.18
N PRO A 261 4.04 37.52 2.46
CA PRO A 261 4.35 38.28 3.67
C PRO A 261 3.34 39.37 4.05
N ASP A 262 2.70 39.99 3.05
CA ASP A 262 1.72 41.06 3.15
C ASP A 262 0.26 40.58 3.23
N ASP A 263 0.01 39.27 3.12
CA ASP A 263 -1.32 38.67 3.32
C ASP A 263 -1.55 38.32 4.78
N ASP A 264 -1.91 39.34 5.57
CA ASP A 264 -2.20 39.20 6.99
C ASP A 264 -3.33 38.22 7.30
N SER A 265 -4.14 37.85 6.30
CA SER A 265 -5.21 36.87 6.47
C SER A 265 -4.70 35.44 6.63
N LYS A 266 -3.43 35.13 6.33
CA LYS A 266 -2.93 33.76 6.33
C LYS A 266 -2.15 33.35 7.59
N TRP A 267 -1.77 34.29 8.44
CA TRP A 267 -0.87 34.01 9.56
C TRP A 267 -1.60 33.50 10.81
N GLY A 268 -0.93 32.60 11.54
CA GLY A 268 -1.31 32.22 12.91
C GLY A 268 -2.60 31.41 13.04
N ARG A 269 -3.15 30.91 11.93
CA ARG A 269 -4.36 30.09 11.91
C ARG A 269 -4.24 28.93 10.92
N TRP A 270 -5.08 27.91 11.11
CA TRP A 270 -5.25 26.86 10.13
C TRP A 270 -6.06 27.36 8.94
N LEU A 271 -5.58 27.05 7.74
CA LEU A 271 -6.27 27.34 6.50
C LEU A 271 -5.93 26.30 5.44
N TRP A 272 -6.78 26.17 4.43
CA TRP A 272 -6.49 25.46 3.22
C TRP A 272 -5.93 26.41 2.16
N ASP A 273 -4.77 26.06 1.58
CA ASP A 273 -4.15 26.82 0.50
C ASP A 273 -3.76 25.91 -0.67
N SER A 274 -3.88 26.41 -1.89
CA SER A 274 -3.47 25.72 -3.12
C SER A 274 -2.21 26.33 -3.73
N GLY A 275 -1.70 27.45 -3.20
CA GLY A 275 -0.60 28.22 -3.79
C GLY A 275 -1.05 29.14 -4.94
N VAL A 276 -0.16 30.10 -5.26
CA VAL A 276 -0.26 31.18 -6.28
C VAL A 276 -1.68 31.69 -6.58
N ASP A 277 -2.02 32.79 -5.93
CA ASP A 277 -3.11 33.66 -6.33
C ASP A 277 -2.65 34.45 -7.57
N ASN A 278 -3.06 34.05 -8.76
CA ASN A 278 -2.80 34.88 -9.94
C ASN A 278 -3.72 36.11 -9.85
N ALA A 279 -3.24 37.27 -10.27
CA ALA A 279 -3.95 38.56 -10.31
C ALA A 279 -5.31 38.58 -11.07
N HIS A 280 -5.78 37.43 -11.57
CA HIS A 280 -7.04 37.22 -12.28
C HIS A 280 -7.95 36.14 -11.62
N GLY A 281 -7.66 35.74 -10.38
CA GLY A 281 -8.48 34.83 -9.56
C GLY A 281 -7.77 33.56 -9.12
N ILE A 282 -8.39 32.86 -8.16
CA ILE A 282 -7.91 31.60 -7.58
C ILE A 282 -7.84 30.53 -8.68
N SER A 283 -6.64 30.22 -9.17
CA SER A 283 -6.41 29.07 -10.03
C SER A 283 -5.63 28.04 -9.25
N PRO A 284 -6.29 27.03 -8.65
CA PRO A 284 -5.61 26.07 -7.78
C PRO A 284 -4.48 25.36 -8.54
N CYS A 285 -3.37 25.15 -7.84
CA CYS A 285 -2.25 24.38 -8.36
C CYS A 285 -2.67 22.93 -8.57
N PHE A 286 -2.04 22.25 -9.52
CA PHE A 286 -2.39 20.87 -9.84
C PHE A 286 -1.21 20.05 -10.34
N PHE A 287 -1.36 18.74 -10.21
CA PHE A 287 -0.52 17.76 -10.87
C PHE A 287 -1.26 17.15 -12.07
N GLU A 288 -0.62 17.13 -13.23
CA GLU A 288 -1.08 16.38 -14.39
C GLU A 288 -0.58 14.93 -14.28
N VAL A 289 -1.52 14.02 -14.02
CA VAL A 289 -1.28 12.59 -13.80
C VAL A 289 -1.45 11.81 -15.10
N LYS A 290 -0.36 11.19 -15.56
CA LYS A 290 -0.32 10.47 -16.85
C LYS A 290 -0.67 8.99 -16.78
N ARG A 291 -0.64 8.37 -15.59
CA ARG A 291 -1.00 6.95 -15.39
C ARG A 291 -1.83 6.79 -14.12
N THR A 292 -2.65 5.75 -14.07
CA THR A 292 -3.25 5.30 -12.81
C THR A 292 -2.23 4.51 -12.01
N GLY A 293 -2.45 4.37 -10.71
CA GLY A 293 -1.67 3.48 -9.86
C GLY A 293 -1.07 4.19 -8.66
N TYR A 294 -0.02 3.59 -8.11
CA TYR A 294 0.68 4.15 -6.96
C TYR A 294 1.66 5.26 -7.37
N TYR A 295 1.72 6.27 -6.50
CA TYR A 295 2.56 7.45 -6.57
C TYR A 295 3.17 7.71 -5.19
N GLN A 296 4.42 8.15 -5.15
CA GLN A 296 5.00 8.82 -4.00
C GLN A 296 4.63 10.29 -4.06
N LEU A 297 3.78 10.71 -3.13
CA LEU A 297 3.49 12.10 -2.83
C LEU A 297 4.40 12.51 -1.68
N TRP A 298 5.11 13.61 -1.81
CA TRP A 298 6.02 14.08 -0.78
C TRP A 298 5.76 15.55 -0.48
N SER A 299 5.88 15.91 0.80
CA SER A 299 5.98 17.29 1.25
C SER A 299 7.41 17.56 1.72
N LYS A 300 7.88 18.79 1.56
CA LYS A 300 9.22 19.23 1.92
C LYS A 300 9.12 20.60 2.60
N GLY A 301 9.67 20.71 3.81
CA GLY A 301 9.76 22.00 4.50
C GLY A 301 10.68 22.94 3.74
N ARG A 302 10.25 24.19 3.51
CA ARG A 302 11.15 25.24 3.04
C ARG A 302 11.85 25.91 4.22
N GLU A 303 11.12 26.18 5.29
CA GLU A 303 11.61 26.81 6.51
C GLU A 303 10.98 26.12 7.72
N SER A 304 11.62 26.22 8.90
CA SER A 304 11.08 25.62 10.13
C SER A 304 9.97 26.46 10.75
N GLY A 305 8.88 25.83 11.19
CA GLY A 305 7.82 26.46 11.99
C GLY A 305 6.48 26.62 11.27
N SER A 306 6.42 26.45 9.95
CA SER A 306 5.14 26.14 9.30
C SER A 306 4.72 24.72 9.68
N ARG A 307 3.42 24.48 9.78
CA ARG A 307 2.87 23.15 10.08
C ARG A 307 1.95 22.69 8.97
N LEU A 308 2.04 21.40 8.63
CA LEU A 308 1.18 20.75 7.64
C LEU A 308 0.33 19.70 8.35
N ASP A 309 -0.98 19.79 8.17
CA ASP A 309 -1.97 18.90 8.77
C ASP A 309 -2.51 17.89 7.77
N GLN A 310 -3.11 18.36 6.68
CA GLN A 310 -3.72 17.52 5.66
C GLN A 310 -3.29 17.92 4.24
N ILE A 311 -3.30 16.94 3.34
CA ILE A 311 -3.10 17.13 1.91
C ILE A 311 -4.36 16.65 1.19
N LEU A 312 -4.99 17.54 0.43
CA LEU A 312 -6.13 17.22 -0.41
C LEU A 312 -5.72 17.18 -1.88
N LEU A 313 -6.09 16.10 -2.56
CA LEU A 313 -6.00 15.97 -4.01
C LEU A 313 -7.40 15.76 -4.58
N THR A 314 -7.86 16.63 -5.46
CA THR A 314 -9.19 16.51 -6.07
C THR A 314 -9.16 16.72 -7.57
N ARG A 315 -10.09 16.08 -8.28
CA ARG A 315 -10.32 16.37 -9.70
C ARG A 315 -11.33 17.50 -9.93
N ALA A 316 -11.97 18.00 -8.87
CA ALA A 316 -12.91 19.10 -8.94
C ALA A 316 -12.15 20.44 -8.86
N ARG A 317 -11.99 21.11 -10.00
CA ARG A 317 -11.29 22.40 -10.09
C ARG A 317 -11.91 23.45 -9.17
N ASP A 318 -13.23 23.48 -9.13
CA ASP A 318 -13.98 24.57 -8.50
C ASP A 318 -14.29 24.27 -7.01
N PHE A 319 -13.78 23.16 -6.48
CA PHE A 319 -13.90 22.85 -5.06
C PHE A 319 -12.79 23.56 -4.28
N ASN A 320 -13.21 24.44 -3.37
CA ASN A 320 -12.32 25.19 -2.50
C ASN A 320 -12.54 24.78 -1.03
N PRO A 321 -11.69 23.92 -0.45
CA PRO A 321 -11.87 23.47 0.92
C PRO A 321 -11.79 24.61 1.95
N GLN A 322 -11.11 25.74 1.65
CA GLN A 322 -11.07 26.88 2.57
C GLN A 322 -12.45 27.52 2.73
N THR A 323 -13.21 27.69 1.65
CA THR A 323 -14.55 28.30 1.72
C THR A 323 -15.58 27.32 2.27
N GLU A 324 -15.43 26.02 1.97
CA GLU A 324 -16.37 24.98 2.41
C GLU A 324 -16.22 24.65 3.90
N THR A 325 -15.02 24.82 4.47
CA THR A 325 -14.72 24.39 5.85
C THR A 325 -14.29 25.51 6.78
N GLU A 326 -14.07 26.71 6.26
CA GLU A 326 -13.48 27.84 7.00
C GLU A 326 -12.13 27.47 7.66
N GLY A 327 -11.34 26.61 7.01
CA GLY A 327 -10.04 26.16 7.52
C GLY A 327 -10.10 24.98 8.50
N LYS A 328 -11.27 24.39 8.73
CA LYS A 328 -11.43 23.15 9.52
C LYS A 328 -10.93 21.92 8.75
N PRO A 329 -10.53 20.84 9.45
CA PRO A 329 -10.07 19.62 8.79
C PRO A 329 -11.22 18.95 8.03
N LEU A 330 -10.86 18.17 7.01
CA LEU A 330 -11.78 17.34 6.24
C LEU A 330 -11.70 15.89 6.72
N PRO A 331 -12.78 15.09 6.58
CA PRO A 331 -12.71 13.67 6.86
C PRO A 331 -11.67 13.01 5.94
N THR A 332 -10.80 12.17 6.51
CA THR A 332 -9.77 11.46 5.75
C THR A 332 -10.44 10.57 4.70
N MET A 333 -10.01 10.68 3.44
CA MET A 333 -10.58 9.92 2.34
C MET A 333 -9.46 9.37 1.46
N LEU A 334 -9.30 8.05 1.47
CA LEU A 334 -8.29 7.38 0.66
C LEU A 334 -8.94 6.71 -0.55
N ALA A 335 -8.18 6.55 -1.63
CA ALA A 335 -8.70 5.93 -2.84
C ALA A 335 -9.25 4.53 -2.55
N PRO A 336 -10.34 4.08 -3.21
CA PRO A 336 -10.88 2.74 -3.03
C PRO A 336 -9.96 1.71 -3.67
N HIS A 337 -8.97 1.25 -2.90
CA HIS A 337 -8.03 0.20 -3.27
C HIS A 337 -7.95 -0.82 -2.11
N PRO A 338 -7.91 -2.14 -2.38
CA PRO A 338 -7.95 -3.18 -1.35
C PRO A 338 -6.75 -3.17 -0.38
N TYR A 339 -5.72 -2.41 -0.71
CA TYR A 339 -4.51 -2.30 0.07
C TYR A 339 -4.19 -0.85 0.33
N GLU A 340 -3.63 -0.60 1.50
CA GLU A 340 -3.08 0.68 1.92
C GLU A 340 -1.57 0.56 2.11
N PRO A 341 -0.82 1.63 1.87
CA PRO A 341 0.61 1.64 2.14
C PRO A 341 0.91 1.61 3.63
N ILE A 342 2.06 1.02 3.96
CA ILE A 342 2.51 0.82 5.33
C ILE A 342 4.04 0.87 5.37
N ALA A 343 4.61 1.38 6.46
CA ALA A 343 6.05 1.43 6.63
C ALA A 343 6.67 0.02 6.64
N LEU A 344 7.88 -0.12 6.07
CA LEU A 344 8.60 -1.40 6.00
C LEU A 344 8.74 -2.07 7.38
N HIS A 345 9.07 -1.28 8.40
CA HIS A 345 9.21 -1.76 9.78
C HIS A 345 7.92 -2.39 10.32
N GLU A 346 6.76 -1.79 10.01
CA GLU A 346 5.47 -2.33 10.43
C GLU A 346 5.09 -3.59 9.65
N CYS A 347 5.41 -3.68 8.35
CA CYS A 347 5.31 -4.95 7.62
C CYS A 347 6.20 -6.04 8.24
N GLN A 348 7.44 -5.71 8.61
CA GLN A 348 8.36 -6.67 9.22
C GLN A 348 7.85 -7.16 10.58
N LYS A 349 7.23 -6.29 11.39
CA LYS A 349 6.51 -6.67 12.61
C LYS A 349 5.39 -7.67 12.32
N LEU A 350 4.51 -7.37 11.36
CA LEU A 350 3.39 -8.25 11.01
C LEU A 350 3.89 -9.62 10.51
N ILE A 351 4.91 -9.63 9.66
CA ILE A 351 5.53 -10.86 9.15
C ILE A 351 6.18 -11.65 10.30
N ARG A 352 6.89 -10.98 11.21
CA ARG A 352 7.53 -11.64 12.35
C ARG A 352 6.50 -12.25 13.28
N HIS A 353 5.46 -11.51 13.60
CA HIS A 353 4.36 -11.97 14.44
C HIS A 353 3.67 -13.20 13.86
N ALA A 354 3.36 -13.18 12.56
CA ALA A 354 2.80 -14.34 11.87
C ALA A 354 3.74 -15.56 11.86
N VAL A 355 5.06 -15.37 11.81
CA VAL A 355 6.02 -16.47 11.94
C VAL A 355 6.09 -17.01 13.37
N ASP A 356 6.04 -16.14 14.38
CA ASP A 356 6.01 -16.56 15.77
C ASP A 356 4.72 -17.39 16.05
N ILE A 357 3.57 -16.98 15.48
CA ILE A 357 2.32 -17.76 15.52
C ILE A 357 2.52 -19.12 14.86
N ALA A 358 2.98 -19.14 13.60
CA ALA A 358 3.19 -20.37 12.85
C ALA A 358 4.13 -21.34 13.58
N THR A 359 5.13 -20.81 14.28
CA THR A 359 6.07 -21.60 15.08
C THR A 359 5.38 -22.20 16.30
N ALA A 360 4.62 -21.39 17.06
CA ALA A 360 3.90 -21.85 18.25
C ALA A 360 2.88 -22.95 17.93
N VAL A 361 2.15 -22.81 16.83
CA VAL A 361 1.12 -23.76 16.39
C VAL A 361 1.65 -24.86 15.46
N LYS A 362 2.97 -24.89 15.22
CA LYS A 362 3.66 -25.86 14.36
C LYS A 362 3.14 -25.90 12.91
N THR A 363 2.67 -24.76 12.38
CA THR A 363 2.30 -24.61 10.97
C THR A 363 3.56 -24.67 10.09
N ALA A 364 3.54 -25.52 9.07
CA ALA A 364 4.60 -25.54 8.06
C ALA A 364 4.57 -24.25 7.23
N LEU A 365 5.61 -23.42 7.33
CA LEU A 365 5.71 -22.21 6.52
C LEU A 365 5.76 -22.56 5.01
N PRO A 366 5.02 -21.83 4.15
CA PRO A 366 5.07 -22.00 2.70
C PRO A 366 6.51 -21.92 2.17
N TRP A 367 6.85 -22.74 1.18
CA TRP A 367 8.23 -22.75 0.67
C TRP A 367 8.57 -21.41 -0.02
N GLU A 368 7.63 -20.77 -0.75
CA GLU A 368 7.86 -19.45 -1.37
C GLU A 368 8.33 -18.46 -0.32
N PHE A 369 7.69 -18.50 0.85
CA PHE A 369 8.05 -17.69 2.00
C PHE A 369 9.47 -17.99 2.43
N LYS A 370 9.79 -19.25 2.76
CA LYS A 370 11.15 -19.65 3.19
C LYS A 370 12.23 -19.26 2.18
N TYR A 371 11.96 -19.41 0.89
CA TYR A 371 12.92 -19.18 -0.17
C TYR A 371 13.14 -17.70 -0.47
N TRP A 372 12.07 -16.92 -0.58
CA TRP A 372 12.14 -15.52 -1.04
C TRP A 372 12.15 -14.49 0.09
N LEU A 373 11.84 -14.86 1.34
CA LEU A 373 11.78 -13.92 2.46
C LEU A 373 13.06 -13.09 2.59
N GLN A 374 14.23 -13.74 2.55
CA GLN A 374 15.49 -13.00 2.67
C GLN A 374 15.76 -12.09 1.47
N ASP A 375 15.33 -12.46 0.26
CA ASP A 375 15.51 -11.63 -0.95
C ASP A 375 14.53 -10.44 -0.98
N MET A 376 13.35 -10.60 -0.37
CA MET A 376 12.29 -9.62 -0.44
C MET A 376 12.22 -8.73 0.79
N TRP A 377 12.41 -9.26 1.99
CA TRP A 377 12.14 -8.55 3.25
C TRP A 377 13.37 -8.41 4.15
N GLY A 378 14.43 -9.16 3.90
CA GLY A 378 15.65 -9.17 4.72
C GLY A 378 15.71 -10.35 5.69
N ASP A 379 16.67 -10.32 6.61
CA ASP A 379 16.84 -11.39 7.60
C ASP A 379 15.76 -11.30 8.68
N ILE A 380 14.91 -12.32 8.79
CA ILE A 380 13.82 -12.37 9.78
C ILE A 380 14.30 -12.25 11.24
N ARG A 381 15.57 -12.59 11.49
CA ARG A 381 16.19 -12.49 12.83
C ARG A 381 16.41 -11.03 13.24
N GLU A 382 16.49 -10.13 12.27
CA GLU A 382 16.62 -8.69 12.47
C GLU A 382 15.26 -7.99 12.55
N PHE A 383 14.17 -8.70 12.26
CA PHE A 383 12.83 -8.10 12.33
C PHE A 383 12.46 -7.82 13.79
N PRO A 384 11.67 -6.76 14.06
CA PRO A 384 11.23 -6.44 15.41
C PRO A 384 10.53 -7.62 16.04
N LYS A 385 10.93 -7.98 17.26
CA LYS A 385 10.36 -9.12 17.99
C LYS A 385 8.89 -8.84 18.34
N THR A 386 8.09 -9.90 18.35
CA THR A 386 6.74 -9.83 18.91
C THR A 386 6.86 -9.67 20.43
N GLU A 387 6.24 -8.61 20.95
CA GLU A 387 6.15 -8.38 22.38
C GLU A 387 4.77 -8.80 22.90
N GLY A 388 4.74 -9.37 24.11
CA GLY A 388 3.49 -9.69 24.80
C GLY A 388 2.79 -10.95 24.29
N SER A 389 1.46 -10.96 24.36
CA SER A 389 0.64 -12.10 23.95
C SER A 389 0.73 -12.38 22.44
N LEU A 390 0.73 -13.67 22.10
CA LEU A 390 0.76 -14.15 20.72
C LEU A 390 -0.51 -13.78 19.95
N TYR A 391 -1.64 -13.64 20.62
CA TYR A 391 -2.90 -13.23 20.01
C TYR A 391 -3.41 -11.95 20.66
N LYS A 392 -3.82 -10.99 19.83
CA LYS A 392 -4.25 -9.65 20.23
C LYS A 392 -5.54 -9.28 19.52
N CYS A 393 -6.32 -8.39 20.14
CA CYS A 393 -7.49 -7.78 19.52
C CYS A 393 -7.06 -6.98 18.27
N PRO A 394 -7.69 -7.19 17.11
CA PRO A 394 -7.32 -6.48 15.87
C PRO A 394 -7.65 -4.98 15.92
N LYS A 395 -8.69 -4.59 16.69
CA LYS A 395 -9.18 -3.21 16.76
C LYS A 395 -8.37 -2.34 17.71
N CYS A 396 -8.06 -2.84 18.91
CA CYS A 396 -7.41 -2.04 19.96
C CYS A 396 -6.06 -2.58 20.44
N GLY A 397 -5.56 -3.68 19.86
CA GLY A 397 -4.27 -4.27 20.20
C GLY A 397 -4.19 -4.91 21.59
N ALA A 398 -5.30 -4.99 22.33
CA ALA A 398 -5.34 -5.61 23.65
C ALA A 398 -4.95 -7.09 23.60
N GLU A 399 -4.17 -7.53 24.57
CA GLU A 399 -3.75 -8.92 24.69
C GLU A 399 -4.93 -9.85 25.01
N LEU A 400 -4.98 -11.02 24.36
CA LEU A 400 -5.93 -12.04 24.74
C LEU A 400 -5.47 -12.78 26.00
N PRO A 401 -6.42 -13.21 26.88
CA PRO A 401 -6.11 -14.00 28.06
C PRO A 401 -5.39 -15.30 27.70
N GLN A 402 -4.48 -15.75 28.56
CA GLN A 402 -3.65 -16.95 28.33
C GLN A 402 -4.48 -18.21 28.02
N GLN A 403 -5.62 -18.41 28.69
CA GLN A 403 -6.54 -19.53 28.38
C GLN A 403 -7.07 -19.49 26.94
N ALA A 404 -7.41 -18.29 26.43
CA ALA A 404 -7.86 -18.14 25.05
C ALA A 404 -6.71 -18.44 24.07
N VAL A 405 -5.50 -17.96 24.38
CA VAL A 405 -4.30 -18.24 23.59
C VAL A 405 -4.03 -19.75 23.52
N GLU A 406 -4.14 -20.47 24.62
CA GLU A 406 -3.93 -21.92 24.67
C GLU A 406 -4.97 -22.69 23.83
N LEU A 407 -6.24 -22.31 23.91
CA LEU A 407 -7.30 -22.86 23.07
C LEU A 407 -7.06 -22.58 21.57
N MET A 408 -6.62 -21.36 21.24
CA MET A 408 -6.28 -20.98 19.87
C MET A 408 -5.13 -21.82 19.32
N ILE A 409 -4.07 -22.02 20.12
CA ILE A 409 -2.95 -22.89 19.75
C ILE A 409 -3.41 -24.33 19.56
N GLN A 410 -4.22 -24.86 20.48
CA GLN A 410 -4.72 -26.23 20.45
C GLN A 410 -5.53 -26.52 19.17
N HIS A 411 -6.35 -25.59 18.74
CA HIS A 411 -7.27 -25.76 17.61
C HIS A 411 -6.79 -25.09 16.32
N ALA A 412 -5.56 -24.57 16.28
CA ALA A 412 -5.02 -23.85 15.12
C ALA A 412 -4.98 -24.69 13.83
N GLN A 413 -4.80 -26.01 13.93
CA GLN A 413 -4.74 -26.89 12.76
C GLN A 413 -6.11 -27.43 12.33
N SER A 414 -7.17 -27.22 13.12
CA SER A 414 -8.51 -27.74 12.85
C SER A 414 -9.25 -26.83 11.87
N ASP A 415 -9.37 -27.21 10.60
CA ASP A 415 -10.03 -26.37 9.59
C ASP A 415 -11.52 -26.09 9.87
N ASP A 416 -12.18 -26.95 10.63
CA ASP A 416 -13.61 -26.85 10.96
C ASP A 416 -13.92 -25.92 12.16
N ILE A 417 -12.89 -25.41 12.83
CA ILE A 417 -13.04 -24.54 14.02
C ILE A 417 -12.81 -23.09 13.61
N GLN A 418 -13.80 -22.24 13.87
CA GLN A 418 -13.71 -20.78 13.76
C GLN A 418 -13.67 -20.17 15.16
N PHE A 419 -12.90 -19.09 15.32
CA PHE A 419 -12.74 -18.42 16.61
C PHE A 419 -13.50 -17.12 16.60
N TYR A 420 -14.61 -17.08 17.33
CA TYR A 420 -15.29 -15.82 17.60
C TYR A 420 -14.67 -15.13 18.82
N ILE A 421 -14.22 -13.89 18.66
CA ILE A 421 -13.54 -13.12 19.69
C ILE A 421 -14.36 -11.88 20.04
N LEU A 422 -14.75 -11.76 21.30
CA LEU A 422 -15.28 -10.53 21.89
C LEU A 422 -14.21 -9.82 22.72
N CYS A 423 -13.74 -8.67 22.27
CA CYS A 423 -12.78 -7.87 23.00
C CYS A 423 -13.45 -7.05 24.10
N ARG A 424 -13.22 -7.42 25.37
CA ARG A 424 -13.75 -6.69 26.54
C ARG A 424 -13.29 -5.23 26.63
N LYS A 425 -12.15 -4.87 26.03
CA LYS A 425 -11.58 -3.51 26.11
C LYS A 425 -12.29 -2.52 25.18
N CYS A 426 -12.62 -2.95 23.96
CA CYS A 426 -13.20 -2.06 22.94
C CYS A 426 -14.60 -2.49 22.48
N GLY A 427 -15.18 -3.53 23.09
CA GLY A 427 -16.46 -4.12 22.68
C GLY A 427 -16.47 -4.68 21.26
N GLY A 428 -15.29 -4.89 20.66
CA GLY A 428 -15.18 -5.35 19.28
C GLY A 428 -15.48 -6.83 19.17
N GLU A 429 -16.30 -7.21 18.19
CA GLU A 429 -16.67 -8.57 17.84
C GLU A 429 -15.99 -8.97 16.54
N PHE A 430 -15.43 -10.17 16.49
CA PHE A 430 -14.69 -10.63 15.33
C PHE A 430 -14.85 -12.13 15.09
N ASP A 431 -15.00 -12.52 13.82
CA ASP A 431 -15.20 -13.89 13.32
C ASP A 431 -13.94 -14.52 12.73
#